data_AF-A0A9E8ADW5-F1
#
_entry.id   AF-A0A9E8ADW5-F1
#
_cell.length_a   1.000
_cell.length_b   1.000
_cell.length_c   1.000
_cell.angle_alpha   90.00
_cell.angle_beta   90.00
_cell.angle_gamma   90.00
#
_symmetry.space_group_name_H-M   'P 1'
#
loop_
_entity.id
_entity.type
_entity.pdbx_description
1 polymer ?
#
loop_
_entity_poly.entity_id
_entity_poly.type
_entity_poly.pdbx_seq_one_letter_code
_entity_poly.pdbx_strand_id
1 'polypeptide(L)' 'MSLAEQVVSIYTGTNGYLDSLAVEDVRGFLVGLRTFVATEHKRFNEILNDTQTLTPEAETILKQAISAYKAAL' A
#
# COMPACT_ATOMS: atom_id res chain seq x y z
N MET A 1 9.77 8.13 -5.12
CA MET A 1 9.28 7.20 -4.10
C MET A 1 9.39 7.86 -2.74
N SER A 2 8.26 8.29 -2.19
CA SER A 2 8.13 8.78 -0.82
C SER A 2 8.30 7.65 0.21
N LEU A 3 8.40 8.00 1.50
CA LEU A 3 8.39 7.02 2.58
C LEU A 3 7.12 6.17 2.55
N ALA A 4 5.96 6.80 2.37
CA ALA A 4 4.68 6.10 2.30
C ALA A 4 4.61 5.10 1.14
N GLU A 5 5.10 5.48 -0.05
CA GLU A 5 5.17 4.60 -1.21
C GLU A 5 6.07 3.37 -0.98
N GLN A 6 7.18 3.56 -0.26
CA GLN A 6 8.08 2.48 0.14
C GLN A 6 7.40 1.54 1.12
N VAL A 7 6.76 2.08 2.17
CA VAL A 7 6.05 1.30 3.18
C VAL A 7 4.94 0.47 2.55
N VAL A 8 4.12 1.04 1.66
CA VAL A 8 3.08 0.30 0.92
C VAL A 8 3.69 -0.90 0.19
N SER A 9 4.77 -0.68 -0.56
CA SER A 9 5.36 -1.73 -1.41
C SER A 9 5.95 -2.87 -0.59
N ILE A 10 6.71 -2.54 0.46
CA ILE A 10 7.35 -3.54 1.33
C ILE A 10 6.29 -4.30 2.11
N TYR A 11 5.37 -3.60 2.77
CA TYR A 11 4.31 -4.23 3.56
C TYR A 11 3.47 -5.19 2.73
N THR A 12 3.09 -4.79 1.51
CA THR A 12 2.30 -5.62 0.61
C THR A 12 3.04 -6.90 0.23
N GLY A 13 4.35 -6.82 -0.03
CA GLY A 13 5.18 -7.98 -0.34
C GLY A 13 5.43 -8.90 0.86
N THR A 14 5.85 -8.36 2.00
CA THR A 14 6.24 -9.16 3.18
C THR A 14 5.08 -9.89 3.84
N ASN A 15 3.85 -9.43 3.63
CA ASN A 15 2.63 -10.05 4.18
C ASN A 15 1.93 -10.98 3.17
N GLY A 16 2.57 -11.31 2.04
CA GLY A 16 2.06 -12.30 1.08
C GLY A 16 0.90 -11.83 0.21
N TYR A 17 0.59 -10.54 0.17
CA TYR A 17 -0.52 -10.03 -0.65
C TYR A 17 -0.25 -10.15 -2.16
N LEU A 18 1.02 -10.31 -2.54
CA LEU A 18 1.46 -10.48 -3.93
C LEU A 18 1.53 -11.95 -4.36
N ASP A 19 1.41 -12.91 -3.44
CA ASP A 19 1.66 -14.33 -3.70
C ASP A 19 0.68 -14.95 -4.72
N SER A 20 -0.49 -14.33 -4.88
CA SER A 20 -1.50 -14.74 -5.85
C SER A 20 -1.30 -14.18 -7.25
N LEU A 21 -0.33 -13.28 -7.46
CA LEU A 21 -0.09 -12.59 -8.73
C LEU A 21 1.01 -13.29 -9.53
N ALA A 22 0.89 -13.29 -10.86
CA ALA A 22 2.00 -13.66 -11.73
C ALA A 22 3.14 -12.63 -11.59
N VAL A 23 4.39 -13.08 -11.72
CA VAL A 23 5.58 -12.23 -11.52
C VAL A 23 5.58 -11.00 -12.45
N GLU A 24 5.07 -11.16 -13.66
CA GLU A 24 4.94 -10.08 -14.65
C GLU A 24 3.96 -8.97 -14.22
N ASP A 25 2.92 -9.33 -13.47
CA ASP A 25 1.87 -8.40 -13.02
C ASP A 25 2.25 -7.63 -11.75
N VAL A 26 3.19 -8.15 -10.96
CA VAL A 26 3.59 -7.57 -9.65
C VAL A 26 3.97 -6.10 -9.78
N ARG A 27 4.74 -5.74 -10.82
CA ARG A 27 5.19 -4.36 -11.00
C ARG A 27 4.02 -3.43 -11.30
N GLY A 28 3.11 -3.84 -12.17
CA GLY A 28 1.92 -3.07 -12.54
C GLY A 28 1.00 -2.87 -11.34
N PHE A 29 0.72 -3.95 -10.62
CA PHE A 29 -0.07 -3.95 -9.39
C PHE A 29 0.49 -2.96 -8.36
N LEU A 30 1.79 -3.02 -8.05
CA LEU A 30 2.41 -2.15 -7.05
C LEU A 30 2.40 -0.67 -7.45
N VAL A 31 2.56 -0.36 -8.74
CA VAL A 31 2.45 1.03 -9.25
C VAL A 31 1.02 1.55 -9.08
N GLY A 32 0.03 0.76 -9.45
CA GLY A 32 -1.37 1.13 -9.32
C GLY A 32 -1.80 1.25 -7.86
N LEU A 33 -1.42 0.31 -7.00
CA LEU A 33 -1.71 0.33 -5.56
C LEU A 33 -1.13 1.57 -4.89
N ARG A 34 0.14 1.93 -5.15
CA ARG A 34 0.74 3.14 -4.58
C ARG A 34 -0.01 4.40 -5.02
N THR A 35 -0.41 4.46 -6.28
CA THR A 35 -1.19 5.59 -6.82
C THR A 35 -2.54 5.67 -6.12
N PHE A 36 -3.25 4.55 -5.98
CA PHE A 36 -4.53 4.44 -5.29
C PHE A 36 -4.43 4.87 -3.81
N VAL A 37 -3.42 4.39 -3.08
CA VAL A 37 -3.20 4.82 -1.68
C VAL A 37 -2.90 6.31 -1.60
N ALA A 38 -2.10 6.85 -2.53
CA ALA A 38 -1.76 8.27 -2.53
C ALA A 38 -2.96 9.19 -2.83
N THR A 39 -3.91 8.74 -3.67
CA THR A 39 -5.09 9.54 -4.06
C THR A 39 -6.24 9.40 -3.06
N GLU A 40 -6.59 8.17 -2.68
CA GLU A 40 -7.79 7.86 -1.89
C GLU A 40 -7.52 7.84 -0.38
N HIS A 41 -6.28 7.60 0.04
CA HIS A 41 -5.92 7.41 1.44
C HIS A 41 -4.91 8.44 1.93
N LYS A 42 -5.16 9.74 1.70
CA LYS A 42 -4.27 10.85 2.10
C LYS A 42 -3.84 10.81 3.57
N ARG A 43 -4.74 10.37 4.45
CA ARG A 43 -4.47 10.18 5.89
C ARG A 43 -3.29 9.24 6.17
N PHE A 44 -3.10 8.20 5.37
CA PHE A 44 -1.95 7.30 5.49
C PHE A 44 -0.63 8.04 5.27
N ASN A 45 -0.58 8.92 4.26
CA ASN A 45 0.60 9.73 3.97
C ASN A 45 0.88 10.75 5.07
N GLU A 46 -0.16 11.38 5.63
CA GLU A 46 -0.03 12.32 6.75
C GLU A 46 0.58 11.64 7.97
N ILE A 47 0.04 10.48 8.39
CA ILE A 47 0.55 9.74 9.55
C ILE A 47 2.01 9.38 9.38
N LEU A 48 2.40 8.88 8.19
CA LEU A 48 3.79 8.48 7.96
C LEU A 48 4.75 9.66 7.85
N ASN A 49 4.30 10.80 7.32
CA ASN A 49 5.13 12.01 7.28
C ASN A 49 5.33 12.60 8.68
N ASP A 50 4.27 12.60 9.51
CA ASP A 50 4.31 13.22 10.84
C ASP A 50 5.01 12.33 11.87
N THR A 51 4.69 11.04 11.88
CA THR A 51 5.15 10.10 12.92
C THR A 51 6.35 9.27 12.51
N GLN A 52 6.65 9.22 11.20
CA GLN A 52 7.67 8.33 10.62
C GLN A 52 7.49 6.86 11.02
N THR A 53 6.27 6.47 11.43
CA THR A 53 5.96 5.18 12.04
C THR A 53 4.69 4.62 11.43
N LEU A 54 4.70 3.32 11.09
CA LEU A 54 3.46 2.63 10.70
C LEU A 54 2.63 2.36 11.96
N THR A 55 1.79 3.33 12.33
CA THR A 55 0.88 3.18 13.48
C THR A 55 -0.22 2.16 13.20
N PRO A 56 -0.94 1.66 14.23
CA PRO A 56 -2.08 0.76 14.03
C PRO A 56 -3.19 1.34 13.13
N GLU A 57 -3.40 2.66 13.18
CA GLU A 57 -4.33 3.37 12.29
C GLU A 57 -3.84 3.29 10.83
N ALA A 58 -2.58 3.65 10.57
CA ALA A 58 -2.00 3.60 9.23
C ALA A 58 -1.96 2.17 8.67
N GLU A 59 -1.67 1.17 9.50
CA GLU A 59 -1.70 -0.24 9.11
C GLU A 59 -3.13 -0.69 8.74
N THR A 60 -4.14 -0.26 9.51
CA THR A 60 -5.55 -0.58 9.21
C THR A 60 -5.96 0.04 7.87
N ILE A 61 -5.62 1.30 7.63
CA ILE A 61 -5.88 1.98 6.35
C ILE A 61 -5.21 1.22 5.20
N LEU A 62 -3.93 0.83 5.38
CA LEU A 62 -3.19 0.12 4.34
C LEU A 62 -3.80 -1.26 4.02
N LYS A 63 -4.19 -2.04 5.04
CA LYS A 63 -4.87 -3.33 4.84
C LYS A 63 -6.18 -3.18 4.06
N GLN A 64 -6.98 -2.17 4.42
CA GLN A 64 -8.23 -1.87 3.73
C GLN A 64 -7.99 -1.46 2.28
N ALA A 65 -7.00 -0.58 2.05
CA ALA A 65 -6.63 -0.12 0.71
C ALA A 65 -6.16 -1.28 -0.19
N ILE A 66 -5.32 -2.18 0.32
CA ILE A 66 -4.86 -3.37 -0.41
C ILE A 66 -6.04 -4.28 -0.77
N SER A 67 -6.92 -4.55 0.19
CA SER A 67 -8.09 -5.40 -0.03
C SER A 67 -9.05 -4.80 -1.06
N ALA A 68 -9.36 -3.51 -0.92
CA ALA A 68 -10.23 -2.78 -1.85
C ALA A 68 -9.63 -2.74 -3.26
N TYR A 69 -8.33 -2.47 -3.38
CA TYR A 69 -7.65 -2.41 -4.67
C TYR A 69 -7.59 -3.79 -5.34
N LYS A 70 -7.34 -4.87 -4.59
CA LYS A 70 -7.39 -6.25 -5.12
C LYS A 70 -8.79 -6.65 -5.57
N ALA A 71 -9.84 -6.16 -4.91
CA ALA A 71 -11.22 -6.45 -5.29
C ALA A 71 -11.70 -5.65 -6.52
N ALA A 72 -11.02 -4.54 -6.83
CA ALA A 72 -11.32 -3.68 -7.98
C ALA A 72 -10.57 -4.09 -9.27
N LEU A 73 -9.67 -5.07 -9.17
CA LEU A 73 -8.92 -5.69 -10.28
C LEU A 73 -9.59 -7.00 -10.72
#